data_AF-A0A2S1JUK4-F1
#
_entry.id   AF-A0A2S1JUK4-F1
#
_cell.length_a   1.000
_cell.length_b   1.000
_cell.length_c   1.000
_cell.angle_alpha   90.00
_cell.angle_beta   90.00
_cell.angle_gamma   90.00
#
_symmetry.space_group_name_H-M   'P 1'
#
loop_
_entity.id
_entity.type
_entity.pdbx_description
1 polymer ?
#
loop_
_entity_poly.entity_id
_entity_poly.type
_entity_poly.pdbx_seq_one_letter_code
_entity_poly.pdbx_strand_id
1 'polypeptide(L)'
;MAMPPAAALNLMTTNTSNFLKTYPVRIWGNTGASAVRQYCIGNGGNSYRPGTVLGTHNMHTTEAFQIRGSMFYMATNPHLFFTHSIHMDAGAANLGFYRLPPATGPSIMVTGQLSACSFVIRPVVGSTALDVAHIRPAGISGTVLRNNLSATYGTAFVYGTSDQRGFYNGANRTVSVIGIRTGTNWKIYAQKHDRTTGDYRIMSVYMIYPSHQKM
;
A
#
# COMPACT_ATOMS: atom_id res chain seq x y z
N MET A 1 -13.62 17.37 -15.23
CA MET A 1 -13.68 17.98 -13.89
C MET A 1 -12.96 17.03 -12.95
N ALA A 2 -12.07 17.55 -12.10
CA ALA A 2 -11.28 16.70 -11.19
C ALA A 2 -12.16 15.99 -10.16
N MET A 3 -11.88 14.73 -9.86
CA MET A 3 -12.64 13.97 -8.86
C MET A 3 -12.38 14.57 -7.47
N PRO A 4 -13.44 14.93 -6.70
CA PRO A 4 -13.28 15.42 -5.34
C PRO A 4 -12.61 14.37 -4.43
N PRO A 5 -11.70 14.74 -3.51
CA PRO A 5 -11.00 13.76 -2.67
C PRO A 5 -11.90 12.90 -1.78
N ALA A 6 -13.05 13.41 -1.34
CA ALA A 6 -14.05 12.63 -0.62
C ALA A 6 -14.68 11.54 -1.51
N ALA A 7 -14.99 11.86 -2.76
CA ALA A 7 -15.51 10.89 -3.74
C ALA A 7 -14.44 9.84 -4.08
N ALA A 8 -13.17 10.24 -4.17
CA ALA A 8 -12.05 9.33 -4.37
C ALA A 8 -11.89 8.34 -3.20
N LEU A 9 -11.98 8.81 -1.94
CA LEU A 9 -11.96 7.93 -0.78
C LEU A 9 -13.11 6.93 -0.81
N ASN A 10 -14.33 7.42 -1.07
CA ASN A 10 -15.51 6.57 -1.16
C ASN A 10 -15.33 5.49 -2.25
N LEU A 11 -14.87 5.87 -3.45
CA LEU A 11 -14.62 4.94 -4.54
C LEU A 11 -13.49 3.95 -4.21
N MET A 12 -12.43 4.39 -3.53
CA MET A 12 -11.36 3.52 -3.06
C MET A 12 -11.87 2.46 -2.07
N THR A 13 -12.85 2.79 -1.23
CA THR A 13 -13.39 1.85 -0.23
C THR A 13 -14.51 0.94 -0.76
N THR A 14 -15.30 1.42 -1.72
CA THR A 14 -16.48 0.69 -2.26
C THR A 14 -16.17 -0.07 -3.55
N ASN A 15 -15.21 0.38 -4.34
CA ASN A 15 -14.75 -0.26 -5.57
C ASN A 15 -13.21 -0.20 -5.67
N THR A 16 -12.54 -0.71 -4.64
CA THR A 16 -11.08 -0.66 -4.48
C THR A 16 -10.34 -1.16 -5.71
N SER A 17 -10.82 -2.24 -6.33
CA SER A 17 -10.18 -2.84 -7.50
C SER A 17 -10.14 -1.90 -8.70
N ASN A 18 -11.29 -1.34 -9.05
CA ASN A 18 -11.37 -0.41 -10.17
C ASN A 18 -10.60 0.88 -9.86
N PHE A 19 -10.70 1.37 -8.62
CA PHE A 19 -10.00 2.56 -8.17
C PHE A 19 -8.48 2.41 -8.32
N LEU A 20 -7.89 1.35 -7.76
CA LEU A 20 -6.43 1.14 -7.80
C LEU A 20 -5.93 0.80 -9.21
N LYS A 21 -6.76 0.28 -10.10
CA LYS A 21 -6.37 0.11 -11.52
C LYS A 21 -6.39 1.42 -12.30
N THR A 22 -7.10 2.42 -11.79
CA THR A 22 -7.37 3.67 -12.51
C THR A 22 -6.53 4.84 -12.00
N TYR A 23 -6.42 4.99 -10.69
CA TYR A 23 -5.85 6.18 -10.07
C TYR A 23 -4.58 5.81 -9.31
N PRO A 24 -3.40 6.35 -9.69
CA PRO A 24 -2.19 6.17 -8.91
C PRO A 24 -2.37 6.79 -7.52
N VAL A 25 -2.01 6.05 -6.48
CA VAL A 25 -2.08 6.48 -5.09
C VAL A 25 -0.68 6.53 -4.52
N ARG A 26 -0.24 7.72 -4.12
CA ARG A 26 1.03 7.91 -3.42
C ARG A 26 0.78 8.07 -1.93
N ILE A 27 1.38 7.20 -1.12
CA ILE A 27 1.17 7.20 0.33
C ILE A 27 2.43 7.64 1.05
N TRP A 28 2.35 8.72 1.80
CA TRP A 28 3.43 9.16 2.67
C TRP A 28 3.26 8.52 4.05
N GLY A 29 4.31 7.88 4.54
CA GLY A 29 4.30 7.27 5.87
C GLY A 29 4.17 8.32 6.98
N ASN A 30 3.84 7.85 8.18
CA ASN A 30 3.94 8.66 9.39
C ASN A 30 5.26 8.33 10.10
N THR A 31 5.89 9.31 10.74
CA THR A 31 7.12 9.11 11.51
C THR A 31 6.85 8.50 12.90
N GLY A 32 5.62 8.60 13.42
CA GLY A 32 5.27 8.01 14.70
C GLY A 32 4.98 6.51 14.65
N ALA A 33 4.89 5.88 15.83
CA ALA A 33 4.56 4.47 15.99
C ALA A 33 3.21 4.08 15.35
N SER A 34 3.09 2.80 15.01
CA SER A 34 1.88 2.22 14.42
C SER A 34 0.66 2.45 15.31
N ALA A 35 -0.37 3.10 14.77
CA ALA A 35 -1.57 3.48 15.52
C ALA A 35 -2.69 3.88 14.56
N VAL A 36 -3.91 4.02 15.09
CA VAL A 36 -4.95 4.79 14.38
C VAL A 36 -4.51 6.25 14.35
N ARG A 37 -4.42 6.83 13.16
CA ARG A 37 -4.02 8.23 12.94
C ARG A 37 -4.93 8.89 11.93
N GLN A 38 -5.06 10.21 12.04
CA GLN A 38 -5.74 11.01 11.03
C GLN A 38 -4.80 11.25 9.84
N TYR A 39 -5.35 11.01 8.66
CA TYR A 39 -4.72 11.22 7.37
C TYR A 39 -5.61 12.10 6.51
N CYS A 40 -5.05 12.58 5.41
CA CYS A 40 -5.78 13.27 4.36
C CYS A 40 -5.54 12.60 3.01
N ILE A 41 -6.57 12.57 2.17
CA ILE A 41 -6.44 12.27 0.74
C ILE A 41 -6.64 13.57 -0.04
N GLY A 42 -5.77 13.84 -1.00
CA GLY A 42 -5.85 15.01 -1.87
C GLY A 42 -5.63 14.62 -3.33
N ASN A 43 -6.15 15.42 -4.25
CA ASN A 43 -5.86 15.26 -5.67
C ASN A 43 -4.40 15.65 -5.92
N GLY A 44 -3.65 14.73 -6.53
CA GLY A 44 -2.22 14.87 -6.82
C GLY A 44 -1.93 15.41 -8.22
N GLY A 45 -2.95 15.77 -8.99
CA GLY A 45 -2.84 16.22 -10.37
C GLY A 45 -2.87 15.09 -11.39
N ASN A 46 -2.43 15.39 -12.61
CA ASN A 46 -2.43 14.46 -13.73
C ASN A 46 -1.37 13.36 -13.56
N SER A 47 -1.70 12.15 -13.99
CA SER A 47 -0.79 11.01 -14.06
C SER A 47 -1.27 10.02 -15.14
N TYR A 48 -0.76 8.79 -15.09
CA TYR A 48 -0.98 7.79 -16.13
C TYR A 48 -1.28 6.39 -15.56
N ARG A 49 -2.12 5.66 -16.28
CA ARG A 49 -2.44 4.24 -16.04
C ARG A 49 -2.27 3.38 -17.30
N PRO A 50 -2.04 2.06 -17.16
CA PRO A 50 -2.05 1.14 -18.28
C PRO A 50 -3.45 1.01 -18.93
N GLY A 51 -3.51 0.75 -20.23
CA GLY A 51 -4.75 0.42 -20.93
C GLY A 51 -5.34 -0.95 -20.55
N THR A 52 -6.65 -1.11 -20.74
CA THR A 52 -7.42 -2.30 -20.32
C THR A 52 -7.42 -3.46 -21.34
N VAL A 53 -7.02 -3.23 -22.60
CA VAL A 53 -7.29 -4.18 -23.71
C VAL A 53 -6.05 -4.94 -24.20
N LEU A 54 -4.84 -4.39 -24.07
CA LEU A 54 -3.62 -5.01 -24.61
C LEU A 54 -2.48 -4.84 -23.62
N GLY A 55 -1.93 -5.95 -23.13
CA GLY A 55 -0.88 -5.99 -22.12
C GLY A 55 0.42 -5.21 -22.42
N THR A 56 0.49 -4.39 -23.48
CA THR A 56 1.57 -3.44 -23.78
C THR A 56 1.10 -2.21 -24.60
N HIS A 57 1.68 -1.04 -24.29
CA HIS A 57 1.94 0.17 -25.11
C HIS A 57 1.10 1.46 -25.02
N ASN A 58 -0.22 1.48 -24.74
CA ASN A 58 -0.94 2.76 -24.65
C ASN A 58 -1.25 3.16 -23.20
N MET A 59 -0.64 4.28 -22.77
CA MET A 59 -0.92 4.91 -21.48
C MET A 59 -2.14 5.81 -21.61
N HIS A 60 -3.06 5.73 -20.64
CA HIS A 60 -4.17 6.68 -20.55
C HIS A 60 -3.86 7.74 -19.50
N THR A 61 -4.21 8.98 -19.80
CA THR A 61 -4.23 10.04 -18.79
C THR A 61 -5.28 9.71 -17.73
N THR A 62 -4.95 10.06 -16.50
CA THR A 62 -5.81 9.90 -15.33
C THR A 62 -5.40 10.94 -14.28
N GLU A 63 -6.13 10.99 -13.17
CA GLU A 63 -5.73 11.76 -12.00
C GLU A 63 -4.99 10.85 -11.01
N ALA A 64 -4.12 11.44 -10.19
CA ALA A 64 -3.48 10.75 -9.09
C ALA A 64 -4.01 11.27 -7.74
N PHE A 65 -3.85 10.46 -6.69
CA PHE A 65 -4.17 10.84 -5.34
C PHE A 65 -2.96 10.70 -4.42
N GLN A 66 -2.86 11.60 -3.46
CA GLN A 66 -1.85 11.55 -2.42
C GLN A 66 -2.52 11.35 -1.08
N ILE A 67 -2.01 10.40 -0.30
CA ILE A 67 -2.41 10.12 1.07
C ILE A 67 -1.26 10.53 1.99
N ARG A 68 -1.51 11.41 2.95
CA ARG A 68 -0.49 11.93 3.87
C ARG A 68 -1.05 12.01 5.29
N GLY A 69 -0.17 11.93 6.30
CA GLY A 69 -0.57 12.28 7.67
C GLY A 69 -1.07 13.73 7.70
N SER A 70 -2.09 14.03 8.50
CA SER A 70 -2.73 15.36 8.53
C SER A 70 -1.78 16.52 8.91
N MET A 71 -0.61 16.23 9.47
CA MET A 71 0.42 17.23 9.79
C MET A 71 1.27 17.66 8.57
N PHE A 72 1.22 16.93 7.45
CA PHE A 72 2.09 17.14 6.28
C PHE A 72 1.34 17.74 5.07
N TYR A 73 0.38 18.63 5.34
CA TYR A 73 -0.56 19.20 4.36
C TYR A 73 0.15 19.95 3.22
N MET A 74 -0.16 19.61 1.97
CA MET A 74 0.24 20.34 0.76
C MET A 74 -0.79 20.32 -0.40
N ALA A 75 -1.96 19.70 -0.22
CA ALA A 75 -2.97 19.62 -1.28
C ALA A 75 -4.09 20.64 -1.08
N THR A 76 -4.62 21.21 -2.15
CA THR A 76 -5.83 22.05 -2.15
C THR A 76 -7.07 21.19 -1.88
N ASN A 77 -7.89 21.58 -0.90
CA ASN A 77 -9.16 20.92 -0.52
C ASN A 77 -9.09 19.39 -0.27
N PRO A 78 -8.20 18.90 0.61
CA PRO A 78 -8.11 17.48 0.89
C PRO A 78 -9.27 17.03 1.79
N HIS A 79 -9.52 15.72 1.80
CA HIS A 79 -10.51 15.09 2.66
C HIS A 79 -9.82 14.33 3.80
N LEU A 80 -10.20 14.65 5.04
CA LEU A 80 -9.67 14.03 6.26
C LEU A 80 -10.38 12.70 6.55
N PHE A 81 -9.61 11.70 6.99
CA PHE A 81 -10.13 10.41 7.44
C PHE A 81 -9.19 9.75 8.45
N PHE A 82 -9.71 8.84 9.26
CA PHE A 82 -8.88 8.01 10.14
C PHE A 82 -8.47 6.71 9.44
N THR A 83 -7.27 6.22 9.74
CA THR A 83 -6.71 5.00 9.17
C THR A 83 -5.77 4.33 10.17
N HIS A 84 -5.59 3.01 10.05
CA HIS A 84 -4.50 2.30 10.69
C HIS A 84 -3.20 2.64 9.97
N SER A 85 -2.34 3.43 10.60
CA SER A 85 -1.02 3.81 10.07
C SER A 85 0.01 2.79 10.54
N ILE A 86 0.70 2.13 9.61
CA ILE A 86 1.78 1.20 9.93
C ILE A 86 3.12 1.92 9.83
N HIS A 87 3.87 1.92 10.94
CA HIS A 87 5.22 2.46 11.01
C HIS A 87 6.20 1.55 10.27
N MET A 88 7.29 2.14 9.76
CA MET A 88 8.35 1.43 9.07
C MET A 88 9.53 1.18 10.02
N ASP A 89 9.62 -0.03 10.55
CA ASP A 89 10.72 -0.44 11.42
C ASP A 89 12.02 -0.69 10.62
N ALA A 90 13.17 -0.51 11.28
CA ALA A 90 14.48 -0.74 10.67
C ALA A 90 15.04 -2.12 11.05
N GLY A 91 15.23 -2.99 10.06
CA GLY A 91 15.80 -4.32 10.24
C GLY A 91 14.84 -5.34 10.85
N ALA A 92 15.08 -6.62 10.56
CA ALA A 92 14.17 -7.71 10.96
C ALA A 92 14.10 -7.95 12.48
N ALA A 93 15.15 -7.57 13.23
CA ALA A 93 15.19 -7.72 14.69
C ALA A 93 14.20 -6.81 15.42
N ASN A 94 13.80 -5.69 14.80
CA ASN A 94 12.90 -4.69 15.39
C ASN A 94 11.47 -4.83 14.86
N LEU A 95 11.07 -6.02 14.39
CA LEU A 95 9.76 -6.22 13.77
C LEU A 95 8.61 -5.97 14.78
N GLY A 96 7.96 -4.82 14.66
CA GLY A 96 6.76 -4.48 15.42
C GLY A 96 5.48 -4.85 14.67
N PHE A 97 4.84 -5.96 15.03
CA PHE A 97 3.52 -6.28 14.49
C PHE A 97 2.46 -5.32 15.05
N TYR A 98 1.64 -4.80 14.15
CA TYR A 98 0.44 -4.06 14.46
C TYR A 98 -0.80 -4.89 14.12
N ARG A 99 -1.71 -5.04 15.09
CA ARG A 99 -2.95 -5.78 14.94
C ARG A 99 -3.99 -4.92 14.22
N LEU A 100 -4.40 -5.34 13.04
CA LEU A 100 -5.61 -4.87 12.36
C LEU A 100 -6.82 -5.61 12.93
N PRO A 101 -7.73 -4.92 13.65
CA PRO A 101 -8.88 -5.55 14.28
C PRO A 101 -9.91 -6.03 13.25
N PRO A 102 -10.69 -7.07 13.56
CA PRO A 102 -11.65 -7.65 12.63
C PRO A 102 -12.89 -6.78 12.46
N ALA A 103 -13.34 -6.04 13.47
CA ALA A 103 -14.63 -5.32 13.40
C ALA A 103 -14.62 -3.87 13.91
N THR A 104 -13.59 -3.43 14.65
CA THR A 104 -13.54 -2.11 15.28
C THR A 104 -12.59 -1.15 14.57
N GLY A 105 -12.68 0.15 14.84
CA GLY A 105 -11.77 1.15 14.28
C GLY A 105 -11.93 1.39 12.78
N PRO A 106 -11.01 2.16 12.17
CA PRO A 106 -11.07 2.47 10.75
C PRO A 106 -11.04 1.26 9.83
N SER A 107 -11.74 1.35 8.70
CA SER A 107 -11.75 0.29 7.67
C SER A 107 -10.62 0.45 6.63
N ILE A 108 -9.63 1.29 6.91
CA ILE A 108 -8.48 1.56 6.04
C ILE A 108 -7.20 1.35 6.83
N MET A 109 -6.20 0.76 6.17
CA MET A 109 -4.82 0.68 6.63
C MET A 109 -3.91 1.26 5.55
N VAL A 110 -2.91 2.02 5.96
CA VAL A 110 -1.89 2.57 5.06
C VAL A 110 -0.51 2.46 5.68
N THR A 111 0.51 2.44 4.82
CA THR A 111 1.91 2.49 5.22
C THR A 111 2.70 3.37 4.26
N GLY A 112 3.88 3.83 4.68
CA GLY A 112 4.81 4.51 3.79
C GLY A 112 5.20 3.62 2.60
N GLN A 113 5.66 4.24 1.52
CA GLN A 113 5.94 3.52 0.27
C GLN A 113 7.09 2.54 0.46
N LEU A 114 6.92 1.35 -0.10
CA LEU A 114 7.96 0.35 -0.13
C LEU A 114 8.95 0.70 -1.25
N SER A 115 10.21 0.88 -0.85
CA SER A 115 11.37 0.89 -1.74
C SER A 115 12.44 0.03 -1.09
N ALA A 116 12.70 -1.15 -1.66
CA ALA A 116 13.52 -2.20 -1.05
C ALA A 116 13.02 -2.75 0.30
N CYS A 117 11.84 -2.33 0.78
CA CYS A 117 11.25 -2.74 2.06
C CYS A 117 10.45 -4.04 1.93
N SER A 118 10.06 -4.63 3.06
CA SER A 118 9.14 -5.77 3.12
C SER A 118 7.91 -5.43 3.95
N PHE A 119 6.76 -5.95 3.55
CA PHE A 119 5.50 -5.88 4.28
C PHE A 119 5.08 -7.29 4.67
N VAL A 120 4.96 -7.56 5.96
CA VAL A 120 4.62 -8.88 6.51
C VAL A 120 3.14 -8.88 6.88
N ILE A 121 2.44 -9.95 6.49
CA ILE A 121 1.02 -10.15 6.77
C ILE A 121 0.87 -11.52 7.42
N ARG A 122 0.41 -11.56 8.66
CA ARG A 122 0.20 -12.80 9.42
C ARG A 122 -1.25 -12.87 9.90
N PRO A 123 -2.04 -13.83 9.40
CA PRO A 123 -3.38 -14.10 9.94
C PRO A 123 -3.30 -14.46 11.43
N VAL A 124 -4.25 -13.97 12.21
CA VAL A 124 -4.37 -14.32 13.63
C VAL A 124 -5.17 -15.60 13.76
N VAL A 125 -4.60 -16.61 14.42
CA VAL A 125 -5.28 -17.91 14.62
C VAL A 125 -6.62 -17.70 15.33
N GLY A 126 -7.68 -18.30 14.79
CA GLY A 126 -9.03 -18.20 15.34
C GLY A 126 -9.72 -16.84 15.15
N SER A 127 -9.18 -15.96 14.30
CA SER A 127 -9.73 -14.62 14.07
C SER A 127 -9.58 -14.18 12.61
N THR A 128 -10.43 -13.26 12.14
CA THR A 128 -10.23 -12.57 10.85
C THR A 128 -9.32 -11.34 10.97
N ALA A 129 -8.77 -11.11 12.17
CA ALA A 129 -7.76 -10.08 12.41
C ALA A 129 -6.44 -10.42 11.70
N LEU A 130 -5.66 -9.39 11.38
CA LEU A 130 -4.32 -9.55 10.79
C LEU A 130 -3.27 -8.87 11.67
N ASP A 131 -2.14 -9.53 11.88
CA ASP A 131 -0.92 -8.86 12.29
C ASP A 131 -0.15 -8.40 11.05
N VAL A 132 0.17 -7.11 10.97
CA VAL A 132 0.93 -6.55 9.84
C VAL A 132 2.14 -5.76 10.31
N ALA A 133 3.18 -5.71 9.49
CA ALA A 133 4.37 -4.92 9.78
C ALA A 133 5.06 -4.44 8.49
N HIS A 134 5.68 -3.26 8.54
CA HIS A 134 6.48 -2.70 7.45
C HIS A 134 7.92 -2.53 7.90
N ILE A 135 8.86 -3.09 7.15
CA ILE A 135 10.27 -3.18 7.56
C ILE A 135 11.16 -2.74 6.42
N ARG A 136 12.07 -1.81 6.70
CA ARG A 136 13.14 -1.45 5.78
C ARG A 136 14.39 -2.29 6.04
N PRO A 137 15.20 -2.56 5.00
CA PRO A 137 16.51 -3.16 5.19
C PRO A 137 17.40 -2.30 6.09
N ALA A 138 18.24 -2.95 6.90
CA ALA A 138 19.27 -2.33 7.72
C ALA A 138 20.59 -3.08 7.49
N GLY A 139 21.46 -2.52 6.64
CA GLY A 139 22.75 -3.13 6.29
C GLY A 139 22.68 -4.34 5.35
N ILE A 140 21.49 -4.69 4.83
CA ILE A 140 21.27 -5.82 3.88
C ILE A 140 20.44 -5.36 2.69
N SER A 141 20.40 -6.16 1.61
CA SER A 141 19.51 -5.86 0.47
C SER A 141 18.05 -6.17 0.79
N GLY A 142 17.12 -5.54 0.06
CA GLY A 142 15.68 -5.81 0.22
C GLY A 142 15.28 -7.26 -0.07
N THR A 143 15.94 -7.90 -1.03
CA THR A 143 15.74 -9.32 -1.35
C THR A 143 16.19 -10.23 -0.20
N VAL A 144 17.36 -9.94 0.40
CA VAL A 144 17.85 -10.69 1.57
C VAL A 144 16.92 -10.49 2.76
N LEU A 145 16.47 -9.26 3.02
CA LEU A 145 15.50 -8.98 4.09
C LEU A 145 14.22 -9.82 3.90
N ARG A 146 13.62 -9.80 2.71
CA ARG A 146 12.41 -10.55 2.42
C ARG A 146 12.61 -12.04 2.68
N ASN A 147 13.70 -12.62 2.17
CA ASN A 147 13.98 -14.05 2.34
C ASN A 147 14.18 -14.43 3.81
N ASN A 148 14.89 -13.60 4.59
CA ASN A 148 15.07 -13.82 6.02
C ASN A 148 13.72 -13.78 6.77
N LEU A 149 12.86 -12.80 6.45
CA LEU A 149 11.52 -12.70 7.04
C LEU A 149 10.65 -13.89 6.65
N SER A 150 10.69 -14.34 5.39
CA SER A 150 9.94 -15.52 4.94
C SER A 150 10.38 -16.80 5.65
N ALA A 151 11.69 -16.97 5.88
CA ALA A 151 12.22 -18.11 6.63
C ALA A 151 11.84 -18.05 8.13
N THR A 152 11.87 -16.85 8.72
CA THR A 152 11.58 -16.65 10.15
C THR A 152 10.10 -16.80 10.47
N TYR A 153 9.23 -16.30 9.60
CA TYR A 153 7.78 -16.23 9.82
C TYR A 153 7.04 -17.11 8.80
N GLY A 154 7.38 -18.40 8.70
CA GLY A 154 6.91 -19.28 7.62
C GLY A 154 5.40 -19.38 7.38
N THR A 155 4.55 -19.01 8.35
CA THR A 155 3.08 -18.93 8.19
C THR A 155 2.58 -17.55 7.74
N ALA A 156 3.43 -16.54 7.75
CA ALA A 156 3.15 -15.19 7.29
C ALA A 156 3.45 -15.04 5.80
N PHE A 157 2.63 -14.24 5.11
CA PHE A 157 2.95 -13.80 3.75
C PHE A 157 3.88 -12.58 3.81
N VAL A 158 5.04 -12.67 3.18
CA VAL A 158 6.03 -11.58 3.13
C VAL A 158 6.09 -10.99 1.73
N TYR A 159 5.54 -9.79 1.58
CA TYR A 159 5.58 -9.02 0.35
C TYR A 159 6.79 -8.08 0.34
N GLY A 160 7.80 -8.38 -0.47
CA GLY A 160 9.04 -7.58 -0.51
C GLY A 160 9.68 -7.54 -1.89
N THR A 161 10.90 -7.01 -1.94
CA THR A 161 11.68 -7.00 -3.18
C THR A 161 12.03 -8.43 -3.60
N SER A 162 11.73 -8.79 -4.84
CA SER A 162 12.02 -10.09 -5.43
C SER A 162 11.79 -10.07 -6.94
N ASP A 163 12.53 -10.89 -7.67
CA ASP A 163 12.32 -11.12 -9.10
C ASP A 163 11.17 -12.11 -9.38
N GLN A 164 10.62 -12.71 -8.32
CA GLN A 164 9.46 -13.59 -8.43
C GLN A 164 8.23 -12.84 -8.96
N ARG A 165 7.41 -13.54 -9.77
CA ARG A 165 6.17 -12.98 -10.33
C ARG A 165 5.27 -12.45 -9.22
N GLY A 166 4.74 -11.24 -9.42
CA GLY A 166 3.83 -10.61 -8.46
C GLY A 166 4.50 -9.80 -7.37
N PHE A 167 5.81 -9.93 -7.17
CA PHE A 167 6.62 -9.05 -6.32
C PHE A 167 7.13 -7.84 -7.12
N TYR A 168 7.94 -6.99 -6.49
CA TYR A 168 8.45 -5.77 -7.11
C TYR A 168 9.99 -5.74 -7.06
N ASN A 169 10.59 -5.06 -8.02
CA ASN A 169 12.02 -4.79 -8.03
C ASN A 169 12.25 -3.41 -7.38
N GLY A 170 12.95 -3.36 -6.25
CA GLY A 170 13.18 -2.13 -5.48
C GLY A 170 14.06 -1.09 -6.19
N ALA A 171 14.78 -1.46 -7.24
CA ALA A 171 15.62 -0.55 -8.02
C ALA A 171 14.79 0.38 -8.89
N ASN A 172 13.75 -0.12 -9.55
CA ASN A 172 12.95 0.63 -10.52
C ASN A 172 11.48 0.78 -10.15
N ARG A 173 11.03 0.20 -9.02
CA ARG A 173 9.64 0.33 -8.56
C ARG A 173 9.57 0.83 -7.13
N THR A 174 8.53 1.61 -6.88
CA THR A 174 8.01 1.85 -5.52
C THR A 174 6.62 1.25 -5.41
N VAL A 175 6.19 0.90 -4.20
CA VAL A 175 4.87 0.28 -4.00
C VAL A 175 4.11 1.00 -2.90
N SER A 176 2.87 1.38 -3.20
CA SER A 176 1.90 1.82 -2.22
C SER A 176 1.10 0.61 -1.75
N VAL A 177 1.07 0.37 -0.43
CA VAL A 177 0.31 -0.73 0.19
C VAL A 177 -0.87 -0.16 0.97
N ILE A 178 -2.06 -0.69 0.68
CA ILE A 178 -3.34 -0.23 1.25
C ILE A 178 -4.12 -1.44 1.71
N GLY A 179 -4.57 -1.43 2.97
CA GLY A 179 -5.57 -2.37 3.47
C GLY A 179 -6.96 -1.73 3.42
N ILE A 180 -7.96 -2.47 2.95
CA ILE A 180 -9.37 -2.10 3.03
C ILE A 180 -10.13 -3.23 3.73
N ARG A 181 -10.92 -2.87 4.73
CA ARG A 181 -11.80 -3.80 5.44
C ARG A 181 -13.23 -3.67 4.93
N THR A 182 -13.82 -4.80 4.52
CA THR A 182 -15.25 -4.89 4.17
C THR A 182 -15.91 -5.92 5.09
N GLY A 183 -16.86 -5.47 5.91
CA GLY A 183 -17.36 -6.28 7.02
C GLY A 183 -16.22 -6.63 7.97
N THR A 184 -15.98 -7.93 8.19
CA THR A 184 -14.92 -8.42 9.09
C THR A 184 -13.61 -8.81 8.40
N ASN A 185 -13.55 -8.67 7.08
CA ASN A 185 -12.47 -9.20 6.26
C ASN A 185 -11.58 -8.08 5.76
N TRP A 186 -10.28 -8.23 5.99
CA TRP A 186 -9.26 -7.36 5.41
C TRP A 186 -8.82 -7.89 4.04
N LYS A 187 -8.72 -6.98 3.08
CA LYS A 187 -7.99 -7.19 1.83
C LYS A 187 -6.84 -6.20 1.79
N ILE A 188 -5.67 -6.67 1.40
CA ILE A 188 -4.48 -5.83 1.30
C ILE A 188 -4.04 -5.80 -0.15
N TYR A 189 -3.79 -4.59 -0.65
CA TYR A 189 -3.46 -4.30 -2.03
C TYR A 189 -2.09 -3.66 -2.13
N ALA A 190 -1.40 -3.95 -3.22
CA ALA A 190 -0.11 -3.39 -3.58
C ALA A 190 -0.21 -2.78 -4.98
N GLN A 191 -0.09 -1.46 -5.08
CA GLN A 191 -0.02 -0.74 -6.34
C GLN A 191 1.44 -0.40 -6.63
N LYS A 192 1.99 -0.99 -7.69
CA LYS A 192 3.38 -0.78 -8.11
C LYS A 192 3.44 0.43 -9.02
N HIS A 193 4.38 1.31 -8.74
CA HIS A 193 4.65 2.50 -9.51
C HIS A 193 6.02 2.44 -10.15
N ASP A 194 6.14 3.05 -11.32
CA ASP A 194 7.44 3.33 -11.91
C ASP A 194 8.18 4.39 -11.07
N ARG A 195 9.43 4.07 -10.69
CA ARG A 195 10.32 4.99 -9.97
C ARG A 195 11.19 5.82 -10.91
N THR A 196 11.37 5.38 -12.15
CA THR A 196 12.36 5.94 -13.08
C THR A 196 11.92 7.27 -13.69
N THR A 197 10.63 7.43 -13.92
CA THR A 197 10.06 8.61 -14.60
C THR A 197 9.58 9.71 -13.64
N GLY A 198 9.56 9.47 -12.32
CA GLY A 198 9.07 10.43 -11.31
C GLY A 198 7.54 10.62 -11.28
N ASP A 199 6.84 10.30 -12.37
CA ASP A 199 5.40 10.54 -12.60
C ASP A 199 4.44 9.61 -11.84
N TYR A 200 4.95 8.72 -10.97
CA TYR A 200 4.15 7.79 -10.16
C TYR A 200 3.18 6.89 -10.95
N ARG A 201 3.52 6.59 -12.22
CA ARG A 201 2.70 5.84 -13.17
C ARG A 201 2.39 4.44 -12.63
N ILE A 202 1.14 3.96 -12.76
CA ILE A 202 0.79 2.59 -12.37
C ILE A 202 1.45 1.60 -13.33
N MET A 203 2.14 0.61 -12.78
CA MET A 203 2.72 -0.51 -13.55
C MET A 203 1.88 -1.78 -13.41
N SER A 204 1.40 -2.05 -12.19
CA SER A 204 0.48 -3.16 -11.92
C SER A 204 -0.13 -3.02 -10.53
N VAL A 205 -1.26 -3.70 -10.33
CA VAL A 205 -1.95 -3.79 -9.05
C VAL A 205 -2.08 -5.26 -8.68
N TYR A 206 -1.82 -5.57 -7.41
CA TYR A 206 -2.01 -6.89 -6.84
C TYR A 206 -2.89 -6.77 -5.61
N MET A 207 -3.81 -7.71 -5.44
CA MET A 207 -4.24 -8.11 -4.11
C MET A 207 -3.12 -9.00 -3.56
N ILE A 208 -2.61 -8.68 -2.38
CA ILE A 208 -1.54 -9.43 -1.71
C ILE A 208 -2.05 -10.20 -0.49
N TYR A 209 -3.30 -9.96 -0.09
CA TYR A 209 -4.06 -10.75 0.88
C TYR A 209 -5.57 -10.62 0.60
N PRO A 210 -6.38 -11.70 0.71
CA PRO A 210 -6.02 -13.06 1.14
C PRO A 210 -5.35 -13.92 0.07
N SER A 211 -5.41 -13.51 -1.20
CA SER A 211 -4.68 -14.15 -2.28
C SER A 211 -3.63 -13.20 -2.85
N HIS A 212 -2.53 -13.76 -3.38
CA HIS A 212 -1.51 -13.01 -4.11
C HIS A 212 -1.83 -13.04 -5.61
N GLN A 213 -2.72 -12.14 -6.05
CA GLN A 213 -3.31 -12.15 -7.38
C GLN A 213 -3.19 -10.79 -8.07
N LYS A 214 -2.83 -10.81 -9.36
CA LYS A 214 -2.88 -9.62 -10.22
C LYS A 214 -4.33 -9.26 -10.53
N MET A 215 -4.66 -7.97 -10.46
CA MET A 215 -6.02 -7.45 -10.65
C MET A 215 -6.27 -6.84 -12.03
#